data_AF-A0A850LW22-F1
#
_entry.id   AF-A0A850LW22-F1
#
_cell.length_a   1.000
_cell.length_b   1.000
_cell.length_c   1.000
_cell.angle_alpha   90.00
_cell.angle_beta   90.00
_cell.angle_gamma   90.00
#
_symmetry.space_group_name_H-M   'P 1'
#
loop_
_entity.id
_entity.type
_entity.pdbx_description
1 polymer ?
#
loop_
_entity_poly.entity_id
_entity_poly.type
_entity_poly.pdbx_seq_one_letter_code
_entity_poly.pdbx_strand_id
1 'polypeptide(L)' 'MPQKIIVCPKCKEQLSFTVDDSIIANSKSFPIPSVVQHKDHFLIVYLDSHSAICDVEIPLFFKSE' A
#
# COMPACT_ATOMS: atom_id res chain seq x y z
N MET A 1 -4.40 -14.77 3.57
CA MET A 1 -4.03 -13.37 3.33
C MET A 1 -5.24 -12.49 3.64
N PRO A 2 -5.20 -11.64 4.66
CA PRO A 2 -6.31 -10.75 4.99
C PRO A 2 -6.51 -9.71 3.88
N GLN A 3 -7.75 -9.55 3.41
CA GLN A 3 -8.11 -8.49 2.46
C GLN A 3 -8.13 -7.14 3.20
N LYS A 4 -7.42 -6.15 2.65
CA LYS A 4 -7.36 -4.80 3.20
C LYS A 4 -8.13 -3.85 2.32
N ILE A 5 -8.75 -2.85 2.93
CA ILE A 5 -9.56 -1.84 2.25
C ILE A 5 -8.95 -0.48 2.55
N ILE A 6 -8.68 0.31 1.51
CA ILE A 6 -8.30 1.72 1.63
C ILE A 6 -9.21 2.59 0.79
N VAL A 7 -9.32 3.86 1.18
CA VAL A 7 -9.92 4.90 0.34
C VAL A 7 -8.81 5.57 -0.44
N CYS A 8 -8.93 5.58 -1.76
CA CYS A 8 -7.97 6.25 -2.60
C CYS A 8 -7.98 7.77 -2.32
N PRO A 9 -6.85 8.39 -1.96
CA PRO A 9 -6.79 9.83 -1.74
C PRO A 9 -7.08 10.66 -3.02
N LYS A 10 -6.85 10.11 -4.23
CA LYS A 10 -7.05 10.79 -5.53
C LYS A 10 -8.53 10.83 -5.94
N CYS A 11 -9.18 9.67 -6.06
CA CYS A 11 -10.55 9.56 -6.58
C CYS A 11 -11.62 9.36 -5.49
N LYS A 12 -11.22 9.18 -4.23
CA LYS A 12 -12.11 8.92 -3.07
C LYS A 12 -12.91 7.61 -3.14
N GLU A 13 -12.54 6.71 -4.04
CA GLU A 13 -13.15 5.38 -4.13
C GLU A 13 -12.45 4.39 -3.20
N GLN A 14 -13.20 3.39 -2.73
CA GLN A 14 -12.63 2.27 -2.00
C GLN A 14 -11.99 1.27 -2.96
N LEU A 15 -10.80 0.82 -2.63
CA LEU A 15 -10.18 -0.34 -3.28
C LEU A 15 -9.81 -1.37 -2.23
N SER A 16 -9.76 -2.62 -2.67
CA SER A 16 -9.29 -3.71 -1.84
C SER A 16 -8.05 -4.33 -2.46
N PHE A 17 -7.10 -4.68 -1.61
CA PHE A 17 -5.85 -5.32 -2.00
C PHE A 17 -5.46 -6.36 -0.96
N THR A 18 -4.65 -7.32 -1.37
CA THR A 18 -4.07 -8.33 -0.50
C THR A 18 -2.60 -8.06 -0.32
N VAL A 19 -2.11 -8.29 0.90
CA VAL A 19 -0.69 -8.24 1.22
C VAL A 19 -0.28 -9.64 1.59
N ASP A 20 0.87 -10.08 1.06
CA ASP A 20 1.48 -11.32 1.50
C ASP A 20 2.15 -11.09 2.86
N ASP A 21 1.74 -11.86 3.86
CA ASP A 21 2.30 -11.81 5.20
C ASP A 21 3.81 -12.16 5.19
N SER A 22 4.28 -12.86 4.14
CA SER A 22 5.71 -13.11 3.92
C SER A 22 6.53 -11.82 3.74
N ILE A 23 5.94 -10.76 3.19
CA ILE A 23 6.61 -9.46 2.99
C ILE A 23 6.89 -8.82 4.36
N ILE A 24 5.97 -8.98 5.31
CA ILE A 24 6.08 -8.44 6.67
C ILE A 24 7.13 -9.23 7.45
N ALA A 25 7.07 -10.56 7.37
CA ALA A 25 8.00 -11.44 8.07
C ALA A 25 9.47 -11.24 7.64
N ASN A 26 9.70 -10.88 6.37
CA ASN A 26 11.04 -10.69 5.80
C ASN A 26 11.50 -9.23 5.76
N SER A 27 10.68 -8.29 6.25
CA SER A 27 11.06 -6.87 6.24
C SER A 27 12.12 -6.56 7.28
N LYS A 28 13.06 -5.69 6.91
CA LYS A 28 14.12 -5.19 7.79
C LYS A 28 13.71 -3.93 8.56
N SER A 29 12.65 -3.24 8.13
CA SER A 29 12.24 -1.94 8.69
C SER A 29 10.75 -1.67 8.47
N PHE A 30 10.18 -0.86 9.35
CA PHE A 30 8.80 -0.40 9.30
C PHE A 30 8.73 1.14 9.33
N PRO A 31 7.71 1.75 8.71
CA PRO A 31 6.65 1.10 7.93
C PRO A 31 7.14 0.61 6.56
N ILE A 32 6.52 -0.46 6.05
CA ILE A 32 6.83 -1.05 4.74
C ILE A 32 6.05 -0.29 3.66
N PRO A 33 6.72 0.37 2.70
CA PRO A 33 6.04 0.96 1.56
C PRO A 33 5.62 -0.15 0.57
N SER A 34 4.32 -0.22 0.28
CA SER A 34 3.74 -1.15 -0.69
C SER A 34 3.09 -0.36 -1.82
N VAL A 35 3.52 -0.60 -3.06
CA VAL A 35 2.94 0.05 -4.24
C VAL A 35 1.69 -0.71 -4.67
N VAL A 36 0.56 0.00 -4.70
CA VAL A 36 -0.72 -0.53 -5.16
C VAL A 36 -1.17 0.27 -6.38
N GLN A 37 -1.39 -0.43 -7.50
CA GLN A 37 -1.98 0.20 -8.68
C GLN A 37 -3.49 0.31 -8.51
N HIS A 38 -4.02 1.51 -8.70
CA HIS A 38 -5.44 1.78 -8.71
C HIS A 38 -5.84 2.50 -10.00
N LYS A 39 -6.46 1.77 -10.93
CA LYS A 39 -6.87 2.28 -12.24
C LYS A 39 -5.70 2.92 -13.00
N ASP A 40 -5.71 4.25 -13.15
CA ASP A 40 -4.75 5.07 -13.90
C ASP A 40 -3.63 5.66 -13.05
N HIS A 41 -3.57 5.35 -11.75
CA HIS A 41 -2.56 5.88 -10.84
C HIS A 41 -2.10 4.83 -9.84
N PHE A 42 -1.00 5.15 -9.17
CA PHE A 42 -0.43 4.31 -8.13
C PHE A 42 -0.60 4.98 -6.78
N LEU A 43 -0.67 4.16 -5.74
CA LEU A 43 -0.71 4.54 -4.34
C LEU A 43 0.45 3.87 -3.62
N ILE A 44 1.04 4.58 -2.66
CA ILE A 44 1.99 3.99 -1.72
C ILE A 44 1.21 3.77 -0.42
N VAL A 45 1.11 2.51 -0.01
CA VAL A 45 0.45 2.11 1.24
C VAL A 45 1.53 1.69 2.23
N TYR A 46 1.53 2.31 3.39
CA TYR A 46 2.50 2.04 4.44
C TYR A 46 1.92 1.05 5.45
N LEU A 47 2.64 -0.05 5.70
CA LEU A 47 2.21 -1.12 6.61
C LEU A 47 3.13 -1.21 7.83
N ASP A 48 2.58 -1.41 9.02
CA ASP A 48 3.36 -1.70 10.23
C ASP A 48 3.69 -3.20 10.40
N SER A 49 4.34 -3.52 11.52
CA SER A 49 4.71 -4.88 11.92
C SER A 49 3.54 -5.81 12.18
N HIS A 50 2.32 -5.27 12.32
CA HIS A 50 1.08 -6.01 12.51
C HIS A 50 0.25 -6.07 11.23
N SER A 51 0.81 -5.69 10.08
CA SER A 51 0.07 -5.58 8.80
C SER A 51 -1.00 -4.48 8.82
N ALA A 52 -1.04 -3.59 9.81
CA ALA A 52 -2.01 -2.50 9.81
C ALA A 52 -1.56 -1.40 8.85
N ILE A 53 -2.53 -0.75 8.21
CA ILE A 53 -2.27 0.39 7.32
C ILE A 53 -2.01 1.61 8.20
N CYS A 54 -0.83 2.20 8.08
CA CYS A 54 -0.45 3.40 8.80
C CYS A 54 -0.79 4.67 8.00
N ASP A 55 -0.54 4.63 6.69
CA ASP A 55 -0.72 5.78 5.82
C ASP A 55 -0.90 5.37 4.35
N VAL A 56 -1.45 6.28 3.54
CA VAL A 56 -1.66 6.11 2.11
C VAL A 56 -1.34 7.42 1.39
N GLU A 57 -0.34 7.38 0.51
CA GLU A 57 0.14 8.54 -0.23
C GLU A 57 -0.05 8.37 -1.74
N ILE A 58 -0.24 9.51 -2.43
CA ILE A 58 -0.11 9.59 -3.89
C ILE A 58 1.32 10.04 -4.17
N PRO A 59 2.15 9.20 -4.78
CA PRO A 59 3.48 9.63 -5.17
C PRO A 59 3.39 10.69 -6.27
N LEU A 60 4.16 11.75 -6.10
CA LEU A 60 4.25 12.85 -7.06
C LEU A 60 5.04 12.44 -8.32
N PHE A 61 5.93 11.44 -8.20
CA PHE A 61 6.75 10.92 -9.29
C PHE A 61 6.89 9.40 -9.18
N PHE A 62 6.56 8.69 -10.26
CA PHE A 62 6.95 7.29 -10.45
C PHE A 62 8.00 7.25 -11.55
N LYS A 63 9.21 6.80 -11.22
CA LYS A 63 10.23 6.50 -12.21
C LYS A 63 10.13 5.00 -12.52
N SER A 64 9.53 4.67 -13.65
CA SER A 64 9.62 3.33 -14.22
C SER A 64 11.00 3.23 -14.90
N GLU A 65 11.91 2.46 -14.31
CA GLU A 65 13.18 2.08 -14.95
C GLU A 65 12.97 0.93 -15.94
#